data_AF-A0A084WF06-F1
#
_entry.id   AF-A0A084WF06-F1
#
_cell.length_a   1.000
_cell.length_b   1.000
_cell.length_c   1.000
_cell.angle_alpha   90.00
_cell.angle_beta   90.00
_cell.angle_gamma   90.00
#
_symmetry.space_group_name_H-M   'P 1'
#
loop_
_entity.id
_entity.type
_entity.pdbx_description
1 polymer ?
#
loop_
_entity_poly.entity_id
_entity_poly.type
_entity_poly.pdbx_seq_one_letter_code
_entity_poly.pdbx_strand_id
1 'polypeptide(L)'
;MGGIDASRWKPRRTKGTVIYKTRNQFAWAVIAAGTVFFATFYSVVSYIGGDDLKQRLRRDFFEKTEEEVDRKNLMRFSLIAPKRGDTIRKLLEEEKEDQARK
;
A
#
# COMPACT_ATOMS: atom_id res chain seq x y z
N MET A 1 -4.65 -41.58 22.86
CA MET A 1 -4.05 -41.39 21.52
C MET A 1 -2.71 -42.10 21.51
N GLY A 2 -2.67 -43.38 21.11
CA GLY A 2 -1.45 -44.20 21.14
C GLY A 2 -0.44 -43.72 20.10
N GLY A 3 0.77 -43.37 20.54
CA GLY A 3 1.87 -42.97 19.66
C GLY A 3 2.37 -44.18 18.86
N ILE A 4 2.49 -44.02 17.55
CA ILE A 4 3.06 -45.05 16.68
C ILE A 4 4.58 -45.08 16.93
N ASP A 5 5.10 -46.25 17.29
CA ASP A 5 6.54 -46.46 17.47
C ASP A 5 7.27 -46.38 16.11
N ALA A 6 7.86 -45.22 15.86
CA ALA A 6 8.59 -44.92 14.62
C ALA A 6 10.02 -45.49 14.61
N SER A 7 10.49 -46.14 15.68
CA SER A 7 11.86 -46.67 15.79
C SER A 7 12.20 -47.73 14.73
N ARG A 8 11.19 -48.44 14.23
CA ARG A 8 11.34 -49.49 13.21
C ARG A 8 11.02 -49.02 11.78
N TRP A 9 10.69 -47.75 11.59
CA TRP A 9 10.37 -47.27 10.25
C TRP A 9 11.60 -47.25 9.36
N LYS A 10 11.48 -47.87 8.18
CA LYS A 10 12.52 -47.85 7.15
C LYS A 10 12.87 -46.39 6.85
N PRO A 11 14.13 -45.95 7.04
CA PRO A 11 14.52 -44.58 6.75
C PRO A 11 14.32 -44.34 5.26
N ARG A 12 13.43 -43.39 4.90
CA ARG A 12 13.29 -42.94 3.52
C ARG A 12 14.59 -42.26 3.14
N ARG A 13 15.42 -42.93 2.32
CA ARG A 13 16.66 -42.33 1.78
C ARG A 13 16.28 -41.25 0.77
N THR A 14 15.92 -40.09 1.27
CA THR A 14 15.62 -38.89 0.46
C THR A 14 16.90 -38.15 0.06
N LYS A 15 17.97 -38.33 0.84
CA LYS A 15 19.32 -37.78 0.58
C LYS A 15 19.85 -38.33 -0.76
N GLY A 16 20.18 -37.43 -1.68
CA GLY A 16 20.76 -37.75 -3.00
C GLY A 16 19.81 -37.59 -4.19
N THR A 17 18.49 -37.50 -3.95
CA THR A 17 17.53 -37.20 -5.01
C THR A 17 17.65 -35.75 -5.48
N VAL A 18 17.36 -35.49 -6.76
CA VAL A 18 17.34 -34.12 -7.32
C VAL A 18 16.40 -33.23 -6.50
N ILE A 19 15.22 -33.74 -6.15
CA ILE A 19 14.21 -33.04 -5.33
C ILE A 19 14.78 -32.62 -3.97
N TYR A 20 15.57 -33.47 -3.32
CA TYR A 20 16.19 -33.13 -2.03
C TYR A 20 17.24 -32.03 -2.15
N LYS A 21 17.92 -31.93 -3.30
CA LYS A 21 18.89 -30.87 -3.58
C LYS A 21 18.20 -29.54 -3.93
N THR A 22 17.07 -29.60 -4.63
CA THR A 22 16.38 -28.40 -5.14
C THR A 22 15.33 -27.83 -4.19
N ARG A 23 14.88 -28.58 -3.17
CA ARG A 23 13.80 -28.18 -2.23
C ARG A 23 13.92 -26.78 -1.62
N ASN A 24 15.15 -26.31 -1.36
CA ASN A 24 15.39 -25.02 -0.72
C ASN A 24 15.76 -23.92 -1.72
N GLN A 25 15.94 -24.24 -3.01
CA GLN A 25 16.38 -23.26 -4.01
C GLN A 25 15.36 -22.13 -4.18
N PHE A 26 14.07 -22.44 -4.13
CA PHE A 26 13.02 -21.42 -4.16
C PHE A 26 13.12 -20.47 -2.96
N ALA A 27 13.28 -21.02 -1.75
CA ALA A 27 13.45 -20.20 -0.55
C ALA A 27 14.70 -19.30 -0.64
N TRP A 28 15.82 -19.86 -1.11
CA TRP A 28 17.03 -19.08 -1.35
C TRP A 28 16.85 -17.99 -2.41
N ALA A 29 16.10 -18.25 -3.47
CA ALA A 29 15.79 -17.25 -4.50
C ALA A 29 14.94 -16.11 -3.95
N VAL A 30 13.91 -16.42 -3.15
CA VAL A 30 13.06 -15.41 -2.49
C VAL A 30 13.87 -14.56 -1.51
N ILE A 31 14.71 -15.20 -0.69
CA ILE A 31 15.59 -14.50 0.24
C ILE A 31 16.55 -13.59 -0.53
N ALA A 32 17.23 -14.10 -1.55
CA ALA A 32 18.16 -13.31 -2.35
C ALA A 32 17.47 -12.10 -3.01
N ALA A 33 16.31 -12.32 -3.63
CA ALA A 33 15.52 -11.25 -4.24
C ALA A 33 15.10 -10.19 -3.20
N GLY A 34 14.56 -10.61 -2.07
CA GLY A 34 14.17 -9.70 -0.99
C GLY A 34 15.34 -8.88 -0.45
N THR A 35 16.52 -9.51 -0.33
CA THR A 35 17.74 -8.84 0.14
C THR A 35 18.21 -7.77 -0.85
N VAL A 36 18.18 -8.06 -2.15
CA VAL A 36 18.54 -7.10 -3.21
C VAL A 36 17.57 -5.93 -3.25
N PHE A 37 16.26 -6.19 -3.21
CA PHE A 37 15.25 -5.14 -3.16
C PHE A 37 15.40 -4.25 -1.93
N PHE A 38 15.62 -4.85 -0.76
CA PHE A 38 15.82 -4.09 0.48
C PHE A 38 17.09 -3.24 0.43
N ALA A 39 18.21 -3.78 -0.04
CA ALA A 39 19.47 -3.04 -0.17
C ALA A 39 19.34 -1.89 -1.18
N THR A 40 18.66 -2.11 -2.30
CA THR A 40 18.41 -1.08 -3.33
C THR A 40 17.51 0.03 -2.78
N PHE A 41 16.41 -0.34 -2.11
CA PHE A 41 15.52 0.64 -1.49
C PHE A 41 16.24 1.46 -0.41
N TYR A 42 16.96 0.79 0.49
CA TYR A 42 17.67 1.45 1.58
C TYR A 42 18.79 2.35 1.07
N SER A 43 19.55 1.91 0.06
CA SER A 43 20.60 2.74 -0.56
C SER A 43 20.02 3.95 -1.29
N VAL A 44 18.93 3.81 -2.05
CA VAL A 44 18.27 4.95 -2.71
C VAL A 44 17.76 5.96 -1.69
N VAL A 45 17.13 5.50 -0.61
CA VAL A 45 16.61 6.35 0.47
C VAL A 45 17.73 7.04 1.26
N SER A 46 18.88 6.38 1.44
CA SER A 46 19.98 6.93 2.24
C SER A 46 20.97 7.79 1.45
N TYR A 47 21.26 7.46 0.19
CA TYR A 47 22.37 8.08 -0.57
C TYR A 47 21.95 9.10 -1.62
N ILE A 48 20.77 8.98 -2.25
CA ILE A 48 20.46 9.72 -3.49
C ILE A 48 19.49 10.90 -3.26
N GLY A 49 18.76 10.95 -2.14
CA GLY A 49 17.83 12.06 -1.93
C GLY A 49 16.99 11.93 -0.67
N GLY A 50 17.64 11.71 0.47
CA GLY A 50 16.98 11.38 1.75
C GLY A 50 15.95 12.40 2.25
N ASP A 51 16.00 13.65 1.78
CA ASP A 51 15.01 14.67 2.13
C ASP A 51 13.98 14.90 1.01
N ASP A 52 14.41 15.04 -0.24
CA ASP A 52 13.52 15.38 -1.36
C ASP A 52 12.68 14.17 -1.85
N LEU A 53 13.28 12.98 -1.91
CA LEU A 53 12.57 11.75 -2.27
C LEU A 53 11.62 11.31 -1.16
N LYS A 54 12.03 11.55 0.10
CA LYS A 54 11.23 11.24 1.29
C LYS A 54 10.07 12.22 1.43
N GLN A 55 10.25 13.49 1.08
CA GLN A 55 9.15 14.46 0.94
C GLN A 55 8.19 14.09 -0.19
N ARG A 56 8.68 13.69 -1.38
CA ARG A 56 7.83 13.26 -2.50
C ARG A 56 7.04 12.00 -2.18
N LEU A 57 7.69 10.96 -1.63
CA LEU A 57 7.01 9.74 -1.19
C LEU A 57 6.00 10.03 -0.07
N ARG A 58 6.31 10.95 0.84
CA ARG A 58 5.38 11.37 1.90
C ARG A 58 4.20 12.16 1.33
N ARG A 59 4.43 13.02 0.33
CA ARG A 59 3.39 13.72 -0.42
C ARG A 59 2.47 12.75 -1.15
N ASP A 60 3.03 11.80 -1.89
CA ASP A 60 2.25 10.93 -2.76
C ASP A 60 1.53 9.81 -1.99
N PHE A 61 2.12 9.29 -0.89
CA PHE A 61 1.54 8.16 -0.15
C PHE A 61 0.85 8.53 1.17
N PHE A 62 1.28 9.60 1.86
CA PHE A 62 0.79 9.94 3.21
C PHE A 62 0.03 11.25 3.26
N GLU A 63 0.38 12.23 2.43
CA GLU A 63 -0.29 13.51 2.32
C GLU A 63 -1.48 13.33 1.38
N LYS A 64 -2.65 12.97 1.94
CA LYS A 64 -3.93 13.07 1.23
C LYS A 64 -3.94 14.38 0.46
N THR A 65 -4.18 14.30 -0.85
CA THR A 65 -4.20 15.43 -1.78
C THR A 65 -4.84 16.64 -1.11
N GLU A 66 -4.25 17.82 -1.27
CA GLU A 66 -4.77 19.05 -0.64
C GLU A 66 -6.28 19.23 -0.95
N GLU A 67 -6.74 18.74 -2.11
CA GLU A 67 -8.16 18.65 -2.48
C GLU A 67 -9.02 17.75 -1.56
N GLU A 68 -8.51 16.61 -1.07
CA GLU A 68 -9.20 15.77 -0.10
C GLU A 68 -9.23 16.40 1.31
N VAL A 69 -8.15 17.08 1.69
CA VAL A 69 -8.06 17.79 2.98
C VAL A 69 -8.98 19.01 2.96
N ASP A 70 -8.99 19.78 1.88
CA ASP A 70 -9.85 20.96 1.70
C ASP A 70 -11.33 20.56 1.59
N ARG A 71 -11.66 19.47 0.86
CA ARG A 71 -13.00 18.89 0.86
C ARG A 71 -13.45 18.46 2.27
N LYS A 72 -12.56 17.83 3.05
CA LYS A 72 -12.86 17.49 4.45
C LYS A 72 -12.95 18.72 5.36
N ASN A 73 -12.13 19.74 5.15
CA ASN A 73 -12.17 20.98 5.94
C ASN A 73 -13.44 21.78 5.67
N LEU A 74 -13.85 21.90 4.40
CA LEU A 74 -15.13 22.48 3.99
C LEU A 74 -16.32 21.75 4.63
N MET A 75 -16.25 20.41 4.73
CA MET A 75 -17.29 19.59 5.37
C MET A 75 -17.25 19.63 6.91
N ARG A 76 -16.11 19.96 7.53
CA ARG A 76 -15.90 19.86 8.99
C ARG A 76 -16.02 21.21 9.72
N PHE A 77 -15.76 22.33 9.04
CA PHE A 77 -15.84 23.68 9.61
C PHE A 77 -17.06 24.49 9.14
N SER A 78 -17.87 23.99 8.20
CA SER A 78 -19.17 24.57 7.95
C SER A 78 -20.14 24.13 9.05
N LEU A 79 -20.56 25.07 9.89
CA LEU A 79 -21.68 24.95 10.85
C LEU A 79 -23.04 24.65 10.19
N ILE A 80 -23.04 24.31 8.90
CA ILE A 80 -24.21 24.09 8.07
C ILE A 80 -24.19 22.62 7.73
N ALA A 81 -25.13 21.86 8.31
CA ALA A 81 -25.33 20.45 8.03
C ALA A 81 -25.27 20.19 6.51
N PRO A 82 -24.65 19.07 6.08
CA PRO A 82 -24.44 18.78 4.66
C PRO A 82 -25.76 18.91 3.91
N LYS A 83 -25.88 19.93 3.06
CA LYS A 83 -27.08 20.15 2.26
C LYS A 83 -27.25 18.94 1.34
N ARG A 84 -28.45 18.37 1.30
CA ARG A 84 -28.78 17.23 0.42
C ARG A 84 -28.44 17.61 -1.03
N GLY A 85 -27.98 16.64 -1.83
CA GLY A 85 -27.51 16.88 -3.20
C GLY A 85 -28.50 17.64 -4.09
N ASP A 86 -29.80 17.49 -3.84
CA ASP A 86 -30.85 18.22 -4.55
C ASP A 86 -30.81 19.74 -4.31
N THR A 87 -30.41 20.16 -3.11
CA THR A 87 -30.27 21.59 -2.76
C THR A 87 -29.04 22.20 -3.42
N ILE A 88 -27.96 21.42 -3.58
CA ILE A 88 -26.75 21.87 -4.27
C ILE A 88 -27.02 22.04 -5.77
N ARG A 89 -27.80 21.14 -6.38
CA ARG A 89 -28.22 21.27 -7.79
C ARG A 89 -29.02 22.55 -8.04
N LYS A 90 -29.98 22.87 -7.17
CA LYS A 90 -30.79 24.10 -7.31
C LYS A 90 -29.95 25.37 -7.18
N LEU A 91 -29.02 25.42 -6.24
CA LEU A 91 -28.14 26.60 -6.07
C LEU A 91 -27.21 26.80 -7.28
N LEU A 92 -26.71 25.72 -7.88
CA LEU A 92 -25.91 25.76 -9.11
C LEU A 92 -26.72 26.22 -10.34
N GLU A 93 -28.02 25.98 -10.34
CA GLU A 93 -28.93 26.37 -11.41
C GLU A 93 -29.28 27.86 -11.28
N GLU A 94 -29.57 28.33 -10.05
CA GLU A 94 -29.78 29.75 -9.74
C GLU A 94 -28.54 30.61 -10.05
N GLU A 95 -27.33 30.14 -9.71
CA GLU A 95 -26.09 30.87 -9.98
C GLU A 95 -25.80 31.01 -11.49
N LYS A 96 -26.21 30.02 -12.29
CA LYS A 96 -26.13 30.09 -13.77
C LYS A 96 -27.14 31.07 -14.35
N GLU A 97 -28.34 31.13 -13.79
CA GLU A 97 -29.36 32.10 -14.23
C GLU A 97 -28.95 33.54 -13.89
N ASP A 98 -28.33 33.77 -12.73
CA ASP A 98 -27.84 35.09 -12.33
C ASP A 98 -26.64 35.57 -13.16
N GLN A 99 -25.77 34.65 -13.61
CA GLN A 99 -24.70 34.98 -14.56
C GLN A 99 -25.23 35.29 -15.97
N ALA A 100 -26.35 34.68 -16.38
CA ALA A 100 -26.96 34.96 -17.68
C ALA A 100 -27.77 36.27 -17.73
N ARG A 101 -28.09 36.85 -16.56
CA ARG A 101 -28.80 38.15 -16.43
C ARG A 101 -27.88 39.36 -16.27
N LYS A 102 -26.56 39.16 -16.16
CA LYS A 102 -25.54 40.22 -16.20
C LYS A 102 -24.97 40.39 -17.60
#